data_AF-A0A4Q5YTN4-F1
#
_entry.id   AF-A0A4Q5YTN4-F1
#
_cell.length_a   1.000
_cell.length_b   1.000
_cell.length_c   1.000
_cell.angle_alpha   90.00
_cell.angle_beta   90.00
_cell.angle_gamma   90.00
#
_symmetry.space_group_name_H-M   'P 1'
#
loop_
_entity.id
_entity.type
_entity.pdbx_description
1 polymer ?
#
loop_
_entity_poly.entity_id
_entity_poly.type
_entity_poly.pdbx_seq_one_letter_code
_entity_poly.pdbx_strand_id
1 'polypeptide(L)'
;MIQKLSFIFLSLTFALISCTKEEDKNSCWQAFDPAGYDAQGLLFCDKTLAEAQAQYPQFWLYNAAEGKFCWRTVSAQGYTSYARQVPESMMEKLKLQWALTASQVDCNSFCTWTYQDKFKSKTTGLFSPTRQSRETYLADSCGKLYEGRMVVLKETADSIYTREFVRKEL
;
A
#
# COMPACT_ATOMS: atom_id res chain seq x y z
N MET A 1 15.39 -18.22 -71.24
CA MET A 1 14.34 -18.66 -70.31
C MET A 1 14.85 -18.42 -68.89
N ILE A 2 14.85 -17.16 -68.45
CA ILE A 2 15.40 -16.72 -67.16
C ILE A 2 14.22 -16.16 -66.38
N GLN A 3 13.56 -17.01 -65.63
CA GLN A 3 12.32 -16.72 -64.93
C GLN A 3 12.43 -17.35 -63.55
N LYS A 4 13.17 -16.70 -62.62
CA LYS A 4 13.31 -17.14 -61.21
C LYS A 4 14.08 -16.17 -60.30
N LEU A 5 14.13 -14.87 -60.60
CA LEU A 5 14.91 -13.90 -59.80
C LEU A 5 14.08 -12.75 -59.20
N SER A 6 12.75 -12.80 -59.29
CA SER A 6 11.89 -11.70 -58.84
C SER A 6 11.15 -11.94 -57.52
N PHE A 7 11.33 -13.11 -56.87
CA PHE A 7 10.60 -13.45 -55.64
C PHE A 7 11.39 -13.27 -54.33
N ILE A 8 12.69 -12.98 -54.40
CA ILE A 8 13.54 -12.84 -53.19
C ILE A 8 13.64 -11.38 -52.72
N PHE A 9 13.37 -10.41 -53.60
CA PHE A 9 13.45 -8.99 -53.22
C PHE A 9 12.20 -8.44 -52.53
N LEU A 10 11.06 -9.14 -52.58
CA LEU A 10 9.81 -8.68 -51.96
C LEU A 10 9.63 -9.20 -50.51
N SER A 11 10.39 -10.23 -50.10
CA SER A 11 10.35 -10.77 -48.73
C SER A 11 11.32 -10.06 -47.77
N LEU A 12 12.26 -9.26 -48.29
CA LEU A 12 13.22 -8.53 -47.45
C LEU A 12 12.70 -7.15 -46.99
N THR A 13 11.72 -6.57 -47.69
CA THR A 13 11.16 -5.25 -47.34
C THR A 13 10.06 -5.32 -46.29
N PHE A 14 9.43 -6.48 -46.06
CA PHE A 14 8.42 -6.66 -45.02
C PHE A 14 9.01 -6.96 -43.63
N ALA A 15 10.29 -7.32 -43.55
CA ALA A 15 10.99 -7.58 -42.29
C ALA A 15 11.51 -6.30 -41.58
N LEU A 16 11.41 -5.13 -42.22
CA LEU A 16 11.89 -3.85 -41.67
C LEU A 16 10.77 -2.96 -41.08
N ILE A 17 9.53 -3.44 -41.02
CA ILE A 17 8.41 -2.72 -40.37
C ILE A 17 8.31 -3.09 -38.86
N SER A 18 9.13 -4.03 -38.38
CA SER A 18 9.11 -4.44 -36.97
C SER A 18 10.18 -3.71 -36.15
N CYS A 19 9.82 -2.52 -35.64
CA CYS A 19 10.27 -1.91 -34.37
C CYS A 19 10.15 -0.38 -34.42
N THR A 20 8.93 0.14 -34.59
CA THR A 20 8.62 1.44 -33.98
C THR A 20 8.34 1.17 -32.50
N LYS A 21 9.41 1.19 -31.69
CA LYS A 21 9.35 1.21 -30.23
C LYS A 21 8.97 2.63 -29.79
N GLU A 22 7.82 3.10 -30.24
CA GLU A 22 7.10 4.25 -29.70
C GLU A 22 6.02 3.59 -28.81
N GLU A 23 6.16 3.49 -27.48
CA GLU A 23 5.61 4.50 -26.57
C GLU A 23 5.94 4.21 -25.07
N ASP A 24 7.00 3.47 -24.73
CA ASP A 24 7.26 3.13 -23.30
C ASP A 24 8.00 4.23 -22.50
N LYS A 25 7.89 5.50 -22.89
CA LYS A 25 8.55 6.61 -22.17
C LYS A 25 7.84 7.06 -20.90
N ASN A 26 6.63 6.54 -20.61
CA ASN A 26 5.81 6.98 -19.48
C ASN A 26 5.42 5.88 -18.47
N SER A 27 5.87 4.64 -18.66
CA SER A 27 5.43 3.50 -17.84
C SER A 27 6.37 3.25 -16.66
N CYS A 28 6.30 4.08 -15.62
CA CYS A 28 6.98 3.76 -14.36
C CYS A 28 6.22 2.69 -13.58
N TRP A 29 6.93 1.73 -12.99
CA TRP A 29 6.36 0.67 -12.16
C TRP A 29 6.66 0.92 -10.69
N GLN A 30 5.63 1.00 -9.87
CA GLN A 30 5.75 1.12 -8.42
C GLN A 30 5.72 -0.28 -7.79
N ALA A 31 6.65 -0.52 -6.87
CA ALA A 31 6.67 -1.75 -6.08
C ALA A 31 5.64 -1.71 -4.94
N PHE A 32 4.95 -2.83 -4.78
CA PHE A 32 3.96 -3.10 -3.76
C PHE A 32 4.36 -4.37 -3.00
N ASP A 33 4.42 -4.27 -1.68
CA ASP A 33 4.69 -5.40 -0.81
C ASP A 33 3.42 -6.27 -0.69
N PRO A 34 3.50 -7.59 -0.93
CA PRO A 34 2.37 -8.50 -0.71
C PRO A 34 1.81 -8.48 0.72
N ALA A 35 2.52 -7.86 1.69
CA ALA A 35 2.02 -7.51 3.01
C ALA A 35 1.01 -6.34 3.04
N GLY A 36 0.65 -5.77 1.88
CA GLY A 36 -0.48 -4.85 1.74
C GLY A 36 -0.12 -3.37 1.76
N TYR A 37 1.13 -3.00 1.47
CA TYR A 37 1.56 -1.60 1.44
C TYR A 37 2.50 -1.31 0.27
N ASP A 38 2.51 -0.05 -0.18
CA ASP A 38 3.50 0.43 -1.13
C ASP A 38 4.91 0.35 -0.55
N ALA A 39 5.86 -0.16 -1.33
CA ALA A 39 7.27 -0.09 -0.99
C ALA A 39 7.80 1.29 -1.40
N GLN A 40 7.64 2.26 -0.50
CA GLN A 40 7.96 3.67 -0.76
C GLN A 40 9.40 3.84 -1.28
N GLY A 41 9.55 4.61 -2.36
CA GLY A 41 10.84 4.88 -2.99
C GLY A 41 11.33 3.82 -3.99
N LEU A 42 10.63 2.70 -4.15
CA LEU A 42 10.95 1.68 -5.15
C LEU A 42 10.08 1.86 -6.42
N LEU A 43 10.57 2.71 -7.31
CA LEU A 43 9.96 3.06 -8.60
C LEU A 43 10.90 2.71 -9.76
N PHE A 44 10.39 2.11 -10.83
CA PHE A 44 11.18 1.67 -11.98
C PHE A 44 10.64 2.27 -13.29
N CYS A 45 11.31 3.29 -13.83
CA CYS A 45 10.82 4.01 -15.02
C CYS A 45 11.44 3.55 -16.35
N ASP A 46 12.61 2.92 -16.32
CA ASP A 46 13.36 2.53 -17.53
C ASP A 46 13.32 1.02 -17.80
N LYS A 47 12.30 0.34 -17.28
CA LYS A 47 12.17 -1.12 -17.37
C LYS A 47 10.79 -1.52 -17.83
N THR A 48 10.72 -2.58 -18.60
CA THR A 48 9.47 -3.29 -18.84
C THR A 48 8.99 -3.95 -17.55
N LEU A 49 7.68 -4.22 -17.45
CA LEU A 49 7.10 -4.94 -16.32
C LEU A 49 7.81 -6.28 -16.07
N ALA A 50 8.12 -7.03 -17.14
CA ALA A 50 8.76 -8.33 -17.06
C ALA A 50 10.19 -8.25 -16.52
N GLU A 51 10.99 -7.27 -16.96
CA GLU A 51 12.35 -7.04 -16.45
C GLU A 51 12.32 -6.66 -14.96
N ALA A 52 11.40 -5.77 -14.58
CA ALA A 52 11.26 -5.36 -13.19
C ALA A 52 10.79 -6.51 -12.29
N GLN A 53 9.84 -7.35 -12.75
CA GLN A 53 9.40 -8.55 -12.03
C GLN A 53 10.51 -9.60 -11.90
N ALA A 54 11.31 -9.81 -12.94
CA ALA A 54 12.43 -10.75 -12.90
C ALA A 54 13.50 -10.32 -11.89
N GLN A 55 13.76 -9.01 -11.78
CA GLN A 55 14.73 -8.47 -10.84
C GLN A 55 14.22 -8.39 -9.40
N TYR A 56 12.92 -8.13 -9.22
CA TYR A 56 12.30 -7.94 -7.91
C TYR A 56 11.11 -8.89 -7.70
N PRO A 57 11.32 -10.21 -7.71
CA PRO A 57 10.24 -11.20 -7.67
C PRO A 57 9.44 -11.19 -6.36
N GLN A 58 9.99 -10.61 -5.29
CA GLN A 58 9.30 -10.47 -4.00
C GLN A 58 8.21 -9.39 -4.00
N PHE A 59 8.21 -8.48 -4.97
CA PHE A 59 7.24 -7.38 -5.03
C PHE A 59 6.21 -7.63 -6.13
N TRP A 60 5.00 -7.17 -5.87
CA TRP A 60 4.05 -6.93 -6.95
C TRP A 60 4.30 -5.56 -7.55
N LEU A 61 4.18 -5.48 -8.87
CA LEU A 61 4.35 -4.23 -9.59
C LEU A 61 3.02 -3.79 -10.17
N TYR A 62 2.79 -2.48 -10.13
CA TYR A 62 1.66 -1.80 -10.75
C TYR A 62 2.14 -0.52 -11.44
N ASN A 63 1.35 0.02 -12.36
CA ASN A 63 1.70 1.24 -13.05
C ASN A 63 1.63 2.42 -12.06
N ALA A 64 2.68 3.21 -11.94
CA ALA A 64 2.76 4.29 -10.97
C ALA A 64 1.73 5.41 -11.19
N ALA A 65 1.16 5.52 -12.40
CA ALA A 65 0.06 6.44 -12.71
C ALA A 65 -1.33 5.87 -12.36
N GLU A 66 -1.42 4.62 -11.89
CA GLU A 66 -2.69 4.02 -11.49
C GLU A 66 -3.30 4.77 -10.30
N GLY A 67 -4.62 5.00 -10.38
CA GLY A 67 -5.38 5.63 -9.31
C GLY A 67 -5.31 4.82 -8.01
N LYS A 68 -5.13 5.52 -6.89
CA LYS A 68 -5.07 4.91 -5.55
C LYS A 68 -6.36 5.18 -4.80
N PHE A 69 -6.84 4.16 -4.09
CA PHE A 69 -8.12 4.21 -3.38
C PHE A 69 -7.97 3.77 -1.93
N CYS A 70 -9.07 3.93 -1.20
CA CYS A 70 -9.21 3.46 0.15
C CYS A 70 -10.22 2.33 0.19
N TRP A 71 -9.89 1.28 0.93
CA TRP A 71 -10.61 0.02 0.90
C TRP A 71 -10.97 -0.41 2.30
N ARG A 72 -12.21 -0.84 2.47
CA ARG A 72 -12.61 -1.69 3.58
C ARG A 72 -12.47 -3.14 3.14
N THR A 73 -11.72 -3.92 3.89
CA THR A 73 -11.50 -5.34 3.63
C THR A 73 -12.12 -6.17 4.74
N VAL A 74 -12.73 -7.31 4.38
CA VAL A 74 -13.31 -8.25 5.33
C VAL A 74 -12.76 -9.65 5.02
N SER A 75 -12.08 -10.26 5.98
CA SER A 75 -11.57 -11.64 5.84
C SER A 75 -12.70 -12.67 5.90
N ALA A 76 -12.41 -13.90 5.50
CA ALA A 76 -13.35 -15.02 5.62
C ALA A 76 -13.86 -15.26 7.06
N GLN A 77 -13.08 -14.88 8.08
CA GLN A 77 -13.45 -14.98 9.49
C GLN A 77 -14.24 -13.76 10.01
N GLY A 78 -14.55 -12.80 9.13
CA GLY A 78 -15.29 -11.58 9.48
C GLY A 78 -14.45 -10.45 10.06
N TYR A 79 -13.12 -10.58 10.08
CA TYR A 79 -12.24 -9.49 10.53
C TYR A 79 -12.27 -8.34 9.53
N THR A 80 -12.68 -7.16 9.99
CA THR A 80 -12.67 -5.93 9.18
C THR A 80 -11.36 -5.18 9.38
N SER A 81 -10.74 -4.76 8.29
CA SER A 81 -9.58 -3.89 8.24
C SER A 81 -9.74 -2.83 7.15
N TYR A 82 -8.86 -1.83 7.17
CA TYR A 82 -8.89 -0.73 6.22
C TYR A 82 -7.50 -0.54 5.61
N ALA A 83 -7.46 -0.39 4.29
CA ALA A 83 -6.25 -0.12 3.54
C ALA A 83 -6.36 1.24 2.85
N ARG A 84 -5.29 2.03 2.87
CA ARG A 84 -5.23 3.35 2.27
C ARG A 84 -4.19 3.35 1.16
N GLN A 85 -4.41 4.19 0.13
CA GLN A 85 -3.47 4.38 -0.97
C GLN A 85 -3.17 3.08 -1.74
N VAL A 86 -4.15 2.19 -1.88
CA VAL A 86 -3.97 0.92 -2.61
C VAL A 86 -4.66 1.02 -3.97
N PRO A 87 -3.94 0.79 -5.08
CA PRO A 87 -4.54 0.73 -6.41
C PRO A 87 -5.41 -0.52 -6.59
N GLU A 88 -6.38 -0.46 -7.49
CA GLU A 88 -7.34 -1.54 -7.71
C GLU A 88 -6.65 -2.84 -8.14
N SER A 89 -5.65 -2.75 -9.03
CA SER A 89 -4.90 -3.91 -9.49
C SER A 89 -4.18 -4.67 -8.36
N MET A 90 -3.72 -3.97 -7.32
CA MET A 90 -3.09 -4.60 -6.14
C MET A 90 -4.14 -5.12 -5.15
N MET A 91 -5.26 -4.43 -4.98
CA MET A 91 -6.35 -4.91 -4.15
C MET A 91 -6.92 -6.24 -4.66
N GLU A 92 -7.06 -6.41 -5.98
CA GLU A 92 -7.50 -7.68 -6.56
C GLU A 92 -6.51 -8.82 -6.25
N LYS A 93 -5.21 -8.56 -6.28
CA LYS A 93 -4.20 -9.55 -5.86
C LYS A 93 -4.30 -9.88 -4.37
N LEU A 94 -4.50 -8.87 -3.51
CA LEU A 94 -4.69 -9.08 -2.07
C LEU A 94 -5.94 -9.91 -1.76
N LYS A 95 -7.06 -9.62 -2.42
CA LYS A 95 -8.31 -10.40 -2.26
C LYS A 95 -8.08 -11.88 -2.55
N LEU A 96 -7.34 -12.18 -3.61
CA LEU A 96 -6.99 -13.55 -3.98
C LEU A 96 -6.02 -14.18 -2.98
N GLN A 97 -4.94 -13.50 -2.60
CA GLN A 97 -3.92 -14.07 -1.72
C GLN A 97 -4.45 -14.34 -0.31
N TRP A 98 -5.29 -13.45 0.23
CA TRP A 98 -5.72 -13.49 1.63
C TRP A 98 -7.19 -13.87 1.82
N ALA A 99 -7.87 -14.30 0.74
CA ALA A 99 -9.29 -14.65 0.75
C ALA A 99 -10.16 -13.54 1.39
N LEU A 100 -9.96 -12.31 0.91
CA LEU A 100 -10.67 -11.11 1.37
C LEU A 100 -11.84 -10.80 0.45
N THR A 101 -12.86 -10.15 1.01
CA THR A 101 -13.72 -9.25 0.24
C THR A 101 -13.25 -7.81 0.46
N ALA A 102 -13.39 -6.96 -0.55
CA ALA A 102 -13.02 -5.56 -0.46
C ALA A 102 -14.07 -4.67 -1.11
N SER A 103 -14.30 -3.51 -0.51
CA SER A 103 -15.16 -2.46 -1.06
C SER A 103 -14.45 -1.12 -0.93
N GLN A 104 -14.49 -0.30 -1.97
CA GLN A 104 -13.98 1.07 -1.89
C GLN A 104 -14.79 1.87 -0.86
N VAL A 105 -14.12 2.74 -0.11
CA VAL A 105 -14.70 3.64 0.89
C VAL A 105 -14.06 5.02 0.78
N ASP A 106 -14.72 6.05 1.30
CA ASP A 106 -14.12 7.38 1.41
C ASP A 106 -12.85 7.31 2.26
N CYS A 107 -11.73 7.85 1.76
CA CYS A 107 -10.48 7.92 2.50
C CYS A 107 -10.59 8.72 3.81
N ASN A 108 -11.57 9.60 3.95
CA ASN A 108 -11.85 10.33 5.18
C ASN A 108 -12.71 9.53 6.17
N SER A 109 -13.23 8.36 5.77
CA SER A 109 -14.09 7.52 6.62
C SER A 109 -13.34 6.78 7.74
N PHE A 110 -12.00 6.79 7.70
CA PHE A 110 -11.15 6.23 8.74
C PHE A 110 -9.82 6.99 8.82
N CYS A 111 -9.03 6.71 9.84
CA CYS A 111 -7.67 7.22 10.02
C CYS A 111 -6.88 6.24 10.87
N THR A 112 -5.57 6.18 10.66
CA THR A 112 -4.71 5.32 11.45
C THR A 112 -3.90 6.19 12.41
N TRP A 113 -3.86 5.80 13.67
CA TRP A 113 -3.12 6.51 14.70
C TRP A 113 -2.05 5.62 15.29
N THR A 114 -0.83 6.15 15.32
CA THR A 114 0.21 5.62 16.18
C THR A 114 0.07 6.30 17.54
N TYR A 115 0.00 5.50 18.60
CA TYR A 115 -0.11 5.95 19.97
C TYR A 115 0.87 5.24 20.88
N GLN A 116 1.12 5.84 22.04
CA GLN A 116 1.99 5.33 23.08
C GLN A 116 1.20 5.14 24.36
N ASP A 117 1.14 3.91 24.85
CA ASP A 117 0.57 3.60 26.15
C ASP A 117 1.69 3.70 27.21
N LYS A 118 1.42 4.50 28.23
CA LYS A 118 2.30 4.77 29.37
C LYS A 118 1.59 4.38 30.66
N PHE A 119 2.29 3.67 31.52
CA PHE A 119 1.85 3.40 32.89
C PHE A 119 2.72 4.16 33.87
N LYS A 120 2.10 4.75 34.88
CA LYS A 120 2.77 5.38 36.02
C LYS A 120 2.21 4.83 37.32
N SER A 121 3.10 4.35 38.19
CA SER A 121 2.74 4.04 39.58
C SER A 121 2.62 5.34 40.38
N LYS A 122 1.49 5.54 41.07
CA LYS A 122 1.30 6.65 42.00
C LYS A 122 2.09 6.47 43.29
N THR A 123 2.30 5.21 43.71
CA THR A 123 3.05 4.86 44.92
C THR A 123 4.55 5.16 44.78
N THR A 124 5.16 4.80 43.66
CA THR A 124 6.61 4.98 43.45
C THR A 124 6.97 6.17 42.57
N GLY A 125 6.00 6.74 41.84
CA GLY A 125 6.21 7.79 40.85
C GLY A 125 6.89 7.32 39.55
N LEU A 126 7.27 6.04 39.46
CA LEU A 126 8.01 5.47 38.33
C LEU A 126 7.08 5.16 37.15
N PHE A 127 7.64 5.26 35.94
CA PHE A 127 6.98 4.89 34.69
C PHE A 127 7.44 3.51 34.23
N SER A 128 6.52 2.73 33.63
CA SER A 128 6.89 1.51 32.91
C SER A 128 7.53 1.83 31.56
N PRO A 129 8.12 0.83 30.88
CA PRO A 129 8.40 0.94 29.45
C PRO A 129 7.15 1.38 28.69
N THR A 130 7.34 2.29 27.75
CA THR A 130 6.27 2.78 26.88
C THR A 130 6.02 1.75 25.79
N ARG A 131 4.75 1.42 25.53
CA ARG A 131 4.37 0.54 24.42
C ARG A 131 3.82 1.40 23.29
N GLN A 132 4.49 1.36 22.14
CA GLN A 132 3.95 1.97 20.92
C GLN A 132 3.05 0.97 20.20
N SER A 133 1.92 1.44 19.68
CA SER A 133 0.97 0.63 18.92
C SER A 133 0.26 1.49 17.88
N ARG A 134 -0.40 0.82 16.93
CA ARG A 134 -1.10 1.45 15.82
C ARG A 134 -2.51 0.90 15.75
N GLU A 135 -3.48 1.77 15.56
CA GLU A 135 -4.90 1.40 15.48
C GLU A 135 -5.63 2.28 14.46
N THR A 136 -6.61 1.68 13.78
CA THR A 136 -7.48 2.38 12.83
C THR A 136 -8.77 2.79 13.54
N TYR A 137 -9.10 4.06 13.40
CA TYR A 137 -10.31 4.68 13.94
C TYR A 137 -11.23 5.08 12.78
N LEU A 138 -12.54 5.08 13.01
CA LEU A 138 -13.54 5.53 12.04
C LEU A 138 -13.77 7.05 12.10
N ALA A 139 -14.39 7.60 11.06
CA ALA A 139 -14.56 9.03 10.78
C ALA A 139 -14.87 9.90 12.00
N ASP A 140 -15.87 9.51 12.80
CA ASP A 140 -16.34 10.27 13.97
C ASP A 140 -15.25 10.49 15.03
N SER A 141 -14.28 9.58 15.09
CA SER A 141 -13.13 9.66 16.00
C SER A 141 -11.94 10.38 15.38
N CYS A 142 -11.83 10.39 14.05
CA CYS A 142 -10.69 10.94 13.33
C CYS A 142 -10.54 12.46 13.46
N GLY A 143 -11.65 13.20 13.56
CA GLY A 143 -11.64 14.64 13.79
C GLY A 143 -11.42 15.03 15.26
N LYS A 144 -11.63 14.10 16.20
CA LYS A 144 -11.53 14.37 17.65
C LYS A 144 -10.11 14.13 18.17
N LEU A 145 -9.37 13.20 17.57
CA LEU A 145 -8.00 12.89 17.95
C LEU A 145 -7.02 13.87 17.28
N TYR A 146 -6.00 14.28 18.01
CA TYR A 146 -4.92 15.16 17.54
C TYR A 146 -3.59 14.76 18.19
N GLU A 147 -2.48 15.13 17.55
CA GLU A 147 -1.14 14.79 18.03
C GLU A 147 -0.85 15.45 19.39
N GLY A 148 -0.21 14.72 20.30
CA GLY A 148 0.00 15.11 21.69
C GLY A 148 -1.23 14.98 22.59
N ARG A 149 -2.40 14.60 22.06
CA ARG A 149 -3.58 14.33 22.89
C ARG A 149 -3.28 13.16 23.83
N MET A 150 -3.50 13.36 25.13
CA MET A 150 -3.44 12.30 26.13
C MET A 150 -4.84 11.92 26.61
N VAL A 151 -5.08 10.62 26.75
CA VAL A 151 -6.33 10.06 27.28
C VAL A 151 -6.00 9.11 28.41
N VAL A 152 -6.68 9.25 29.54
CA VAL A 152 -6.57 8.29 30.65
C VAL A 152 -7.42 7.07 30.30
N LEU A 153 -6.77 5.91 30.14
CA LEU A 153 -7.44 4.65 29.84
C LEU A 153 -7.99 4.01 31.11
N LYS A 154 -7.22 4.10 32.20
CA LYS A 154 -7.57 3.53 33.50
C LYS A 154 -6.84 4.29 34.59
N GLU A 155 -7.56 4.63 35.64
CA GLU A 155 -6.99 5.21 36.85
C GLU A 155 -7.44 4.40 38.06
N THR A 156 -6.49 4.02 38.90
CA THR A 156 -6.73 3.35 40.18
C THR A 156 -6.13 4.20 41.31
N ALA A 157 -6.31 3.75 42.56
CA ALA A 157 -5.65 4.36 43.71
C ALA A 157 -4.12 4.37 43.53
N ASP A 158 -3.55 3.31 42.96
CA ASP A 158 -2.10 3.08 42.91
C ASP A 158 -1.46 3.37 41.56
N SER A 159 -2.24 3.61 40.51
CA SER A 159 -1.70 3.74 39.16
C SER A 159 -2.55 4.56 38.20
N ILE A 160 -1.91 5.03 37.14
CA ILE A 160 -2.57 5.63 35.99
C ILE A 160 -2.01 5.04 34.70
N TYR A 161 -2.92 4.65 33.81
CA TYR A 161 -2.64 4.23 32.45
C TYR A 161 -3.12 5.31 31.50
N THR A 162 -2.21 5.81 30.69
CA THR A 162 -2.48 6.89 29.73
C THR A 162 -2.09 6.45 28.33
N ARG A 163 -2.84 6.93 27.34
CA ARG A 163 -2.54 6.82 25.93
C ARG A 163 -2.24 8.20 25.37
N GLU A 164 -1.09 8.35 24.75
CA GLU A 164 -0.71 9.55 24.03
C GLU A 164 -0.77 9.29 22.52
N PHE A 165 -1.47 10.14 21.78
CA PHE A 165 -1.54 10.07 20.33
C PHE A 165 -0.33 10.78 19.72
N VAL A 166 0.54 10.02 19.05
CA VAL A 166 1.87 10.51 18.62
C VAL A 166 1.89 10.91 17.16
N ARG A 167 1.18 10.19 16.29
CA ARG A 167 1.16 10.51 14.86
C ARG A 167 -0.11 10.03 14.20
N LYS A 168 -0.72 10.92 13.41
CA LYS A 168 -1.81 10.57 12.50
C LYS A 168 -1.25 10.15 11.14
N GLU A 169 -1.73 9.04 10.63
CA GLU A 169 -1.51 8.59 9.27
C GLU A 169 -2.80 8.83 8.49
N LEU A 170 -2.70 9.78 7.56
CA LEU A 170 -3.67 10.10 6.52
C LEU A 170 -3.19 9.53 5.17
#